data_AF-A0A9L0IDN7-F1
#
_entry.id   AF-A0A9L0IDN7-F1
#
_cell.length_a   1.000
_cell.length_b   1.000
_cell.length_c   1.000
_cell.angle_alpha   90.00
_cell.angle_beta   90.00
_cell.angle_gamma   90.00
#
_symmetry.space_group_name_H-M   'P 1'
#
loop_
_entity.id
_entity.type
_entity.pdbx_description
1 polymer ?
#
loop_
_entity_poly.entity_id
_entity_poly.type
_entity_poly.pdbx_seq_one_letter_code
_entity_poly.pdbx_strand_id
1 'polypeptide(L)'
;MYKVDLSPDPKEVAAMEARRNQEKERQSQIFNVRTRLMGMDVEALNSQVEKQKLREATERSKEAAYGTNQVQYDLVAQLLDKEQAERTRRLAKKVQEYREQKQQLKNRCEFDLWDPDQLQNEFPAHLSDIGPHCGPASLQWFSGEDLYRATCLRMQQEQFRYSLERQLQEQQQAKADEKCAGEQPGPPGET
;
A
#
# COMPACT_ATOMS: atom_id res chain seq x y z
N MET A 1 93.73 -24.61 -78.99
CA MET A 1 92.80 -23.86 -78.12
C MET A 1 92.36 -24.82 -77.02
N TYR A 2 93.02 -24.78 -75.87
CA TYR A 2 92.72 -25.66 -74.74
C TYR A 2 91.41 -25.21 -74.09
N LYS A 3 90.41 -26.10 -74.04
CA LYS A 3 89.19 -25.87 -73.25
C LYS A 3 89.60 -25.94 -71.79
N VAL A 4 89.49 -24.81 -71.09
CA VAL A 4 89.65 -24.75 -69.65
C VAL A 4 88.31 -25.18 -69.06
N ASP A 5 88.20 -26.47 -68.76
CA ASP A 5 87.04 -27.01 -68.05
C ASP A 5 87.16 -26.56 -66.58
N LEU A 6 86.59 -25.41 -66.25
CA LEU A 6 86.39 -24.98 -64.87
C LEU A 6 85.46 -26.01 -64.21
N SER A 7 85.88 -26.58 -63.07
CA SER A 7 85.01 -27.44 -62.26
C SER A 7 83.69 -26.69 -62.00
N PRO A 8 82.53 -27.26 -62.35
CA PRO A 8 81.24 -26.63 -62.10
C PRO A 8 81.08 -26.28 -60.61
N ASP A 9 80.55 -25.10 -60.30
CA ASP A 9 80.24 -24.72 -58.91
C ASP A 9 79.18 -25.71 -58.35
N PRO A 10 79.43 -26.37 -57.21
CA PRO A 10 78.48 -27.31 -56.62
C PRO A 10 77.08 -26.73 -56.42
N LYS A 11 76.95 -25.40 -56.21
CA LYS A 11 75.63 -24.75 -56.12
C LYS A 11 74.90 -24.68 -57.46
N GLU A 12 75.63 -24.44 -58.55
CA GLU A 12 75.08 -24.40 -59.89
C GLU A 12 74.65 -25.80 -60.36
N VAL A 13 75.45 -26.82 -60.02
CA VAL A 13 75.11 -28.23 -60.28
C VAL A 13 73.83 -28.62 -59.53
N ALA A 14 73.73 -28.31 -58.23
CA ALA A 14 72.54 -28.59 -57.44
C ALA A 14 71.28 -27.86 -57.96
N ALA A 15 71.41 -26.61 -58.39
CA ALA A 15 70.31 -25.85 -58.97
C ALA A 15 69.86 -26.41 -60.33
N MET A 16 70.81 -26.86 -61.18
CA MET A 16 70.50 -27.53 -62.45
C MET A 16 69.82 -28.88 -62.24
N GLU A 17 70.25 -29.65 -61.24
CA GLU A 17 69.62 -30.92 -60.88
C GLU A 17 68.21 -30.73 -60.30
N ALA A 18 68.01 -29.75 -59.42
CA ALA A 18 66.69 -29.41 -58.89
C ALA A 18 65.70 -29.04 -60.01
N ARG A 19 66.13 -28.22 -60.99
CA ARG A 19 65.32 -27.89 -62.17
C ARG A 19 65.02 -29.12 -63.03
N ARG A 20 66.00 -29.99 -63.25
CA ARG A 20 65.78 -31.27 -63.98
C ARG A 20 64.80 -32.17 -63.24
N ASN A 21 64.84 -32.24 -61.92
CA ASN A 21 63.93 -33.04 -61.12
C ASN A 21 62.51 -32.47 -61.14
N GLN A 22 62.35 -31.15 -61.02
CA GLN A 22 61.05 -30.48 -61.16
C GLN A 22 60.44 -30.69 -62.54
N GLU A 23 61.23 -30.61 -63.62
CA GLU A 23 60.70 -30.87 -64.97
C GLU A 23 60.31 -32.34 -65.16
N LYS A 24 61.04 -33.29 -64.55
CA LYS A 24 60.65 -34.73 -64.54
C LYS A 24 59.34 -34.96 -63.80
N GLU A 25 59.15 -34.33 -62.64
CA GLU A 25 57.90 -34.39 -61.87
C GLU A 25 56.74 -33.74 -62.64
N ARG A 26 57.00 -32.64 -63.34
CA ARG A 26 56.00 -31.99 -64.20
C ARG A 26 55.61 -32.87 -65.38
N GLN A 27 56.59 -33.47 -66.05
CA GLN A 27 56.36 -34.38 -67.18
C GLN A 27 55.57 -35.62 -66.76
N SER A 28 55.88 -36.22 -65.61
CA SER A 28 55.15 -37.40 -65.12
C SER A 28 53.68 -37.10 -64.86
N GLN A 29 53.34 -35.88 -64.46
CA GLN A 29 51.95 -35.42 -64.29
C GLN A 29 51.26 -35.10 -65.62
N ILE A 30 51.95 -34.43 -66.56
CA ILE A 30 51.38 -34.02 -67.85
C ILE A 30 51.12 -35.22 -68.78
N PHE A 31 52.04 -36.18 -68.82
CA PHE A 31 51.96 -37.33 -69.73
C PHE A 31 51.06 -38.45 -69.19
N ASN A 32 50.74 -38.47 -67.90
CA ASN A 32 49.80 -39.43 -67.33
C ASN A 32 48.36 -38.91 -67.44
N VAL A 33 47.59 -39.45 -68.39
CA VAL A 33 46.20 -39.04 -68.67
C VAL A 33 45.28 -39.15 -67.45
N ARG A 34 45.48 -40.16 -66.60
CA ARG A 34 44.64 -40.41 -65.42
C ARG A 34 44.91 -39.38 -64.31
N THR A 35 46.18 -39.07 -64.06
CA THR A 35 46.58 -38.03 -63.09
C THR A 35 46.15 -36.65 -63.57
N ARG A 36 46.22 -36.37 -64.88
CA ARG A 36 45.77 -35.09 -65.45
C ARG A 36 44.25 -34.88 -65.37
N LEU A 37 43.45 -35.93 -65.55
CA LEU A 37 41.99 -35.84 -65.51
C LEU A 37 41.39 -35.96 -64.11
N MET A 38 41.98 -36.78 -63.23
CA MET A 38 41.40 -37.17 -61.92
C MET A 38 42.42 -37.19 -60.78
N GLY A 39 43.61 -36.61 -60.95
CA GLY A 39 44.62 -36.54 -59.90
C GLY A 39 44.12 -35.72 -58.73
N MET A 40 43.89 -36.37 -57.59
CA MET A 40 43.56 -35.75 -56.33
C MET A 40 44.55 -36.22 -55.28
N ASP A 41 45.04 -35.28 -54.47
CA ASP A 41 45.88 -35.59 -53.32
C ASP A 41 45.00 -36.08 -52.16
N VAL A 42 44.78 -37.39 -52.13
CA VAL A 42 43.93 -38.06 -51.14
C VAL A 42 44.52 -37.93 -49.74
N GLU A 43 45.85 -37.90 -49.61
CA GLU A 43 46.53 -37.77 -48.32
C GLU A 43 46.36 -36.38 -47.71
N ALA A 44 46.49 -35.33 -48.53
CA ALA A 44 46.21 -33.95 -48.10
C ALA A 44 44.74 -33.76 -47.72
N LEU A 45 43.81 -34.32 -48.51
CA LEU A 45 42.38 -34.26 -48.22
C LEU A 45 42.02 -34.99 -46.93
N ASN A 46 42.56 -36.19 -46.71
CA ASN A 46 42.38 -36.93 -45.45
C ASN A 46 42.92 -36.13 -44.26
N SER A 47 44.11 -35.53 -44.41
CA SER A 47 44.69 -34.66 -43.38
C SER A 47 43.82 -33.42 -43.08
N GLN A 48 43.14 -32.87 -44.08
CA GLN A 48 42.21 -31.76 -43.89
C GLN A 48 40.94 -32.18 -43.14
N VAL A 49 40.38 -33.34 -43.49
CA VAL A 49 39.21 -33.93 -42.81
C VAL A 49 39.53 -34.23 -41.34
N GLU A 50 40.69 -34.82 -41.05
CA GLU A 50 41.19 -35.07 -39.70
C GLU A 50 41.27 -33.76 -38.88
N LYS A 51 41.86 -32.70 -39.46
CA LYS A 51 41.93 -31.38 -38.81
C LYS A 51 40.55 -30.80 -38.54
N GLN A 52 39.60 -30.96 -39.46
CA GLN A 52 38.23 -30.48 -39.27
C GLN A 52 37.53 -31.24 -38.14
N LYS A 53 37.63 -32.57 -38.11
CA LYS A 53 37.07 -33.39 -37.03
C LYS A 53 37.62 -33.00 -35.66
N LEU A 54 38.93 -32.75 -35.58
CA LEU A 54 39.57 -32.27 -34.34
C LEU A 54 39.00 -30.92 -33.91
N ARG A 55 38.84 -29.97 -34.84
CA ARG A 55 38.23 -28.66 -34.53
C ARG A 55 36.79 -28.82 -34.03
N GLU A 56 35.97 -29.55 -34.75
CA GLU A 56 34.58 -29.82 -34.35
C GLU A 56 34.50 -30.50 -32.98
N ALA A 57 35.38 -31.47 -32.68
CA ALA A 57 35.42 -32.11 -31.38
C ALA A 57 35.80 -31.12 -30.26
N THR A 58 36.75 -30.21 -30.52
CA THR A 58 37.12 -29.16 -29.56
C THR A 58 36.03 -28.10 -29.38
N GLU A 59 35.25 -27.81 -30.40
CA GLU A 59 34.12 -26.88 -30.31
C GLU A 59 32.98 -27.52 -29.52
N ARG A 60 32.61 -28.78 -29.83
CA ARG A 60 31.60 -29.53 -29.08
C ARG A 60 31.95 -29.66 -27.60
N SER A 61 33.23 -29.88 -27.26
CA SER A 61 33.64 -29.97 -25.85
C SER A 61 33.53 -28.61 -25.13
N LYS A 62 33.84 -27.50 -25.82
CA LYS A 62 33.63 -26.14 -25.29
C LYS A 62 32.16 -25.83 -25.10
N GLU A 63 31.32 -26.12 -26.10
CA GLU A 63 29.87 -25.93 -26.02
C GLU A 63 29.26 -26.73 -24.88
N ALA A 64 29.67 -27.98 -24.68
CA ALA A 64 29.23 -28.78 -23.55
C ALA A 64 29.63 -28.14 -22.21
N ALA A 65 30.85 -27.62 -22.08
CA ALA A 65 31.29 -26.91 -20.87
C ALA A 65 30.48 -25.62 -20.63
N TYR A 66 30.21 -24.83 -21.68
CA TYR A 66 29.34 -23.66 -21.57
C TYR A 66 27.91 -24.03 -21.19
N GLY A 67 27.36 -25.10 -21.75
CA GLY A 67 26.04 -25.63 -21.37
C GLY A 67 25.97 -25.99 -19.89
N THR A 68 27.00 -26.64 -19.34
CA THR A 68 27.05 -26.93 -17.90
C THR A 68 27.11 -25.67 -17.04
N ASN A 69 27.87 -24.65 -17.46
CA ASN A 69 27.94 -23.37 -16.74
C ASN A 69 26.60 -22.62 -16.79
N GLN A 70 25.91 -22.65 -17.94
CA GLN A 70 24.61 -22.03 -18.09
C GLN A 70 23.59 -22.60 -17.11
N VAL A 71 23.51 -23.93 -16.99
CA VAL A 71 22.62 -24.59 -16.02
C VAL A 71 22.92 -24.16 -14.58
N GLN A 72 24.21 -24.00 -14.24
CA GLN A 72 24.61 -23.51 -12.90
C GLN A 72 24.16 -22.06 -12.67
N TYR A 73 24.35 -21.19 -13.66
CA TYR A 73 23.92 -19.78 -13.56
C TYR A 73 22.41 -19.65 -13.49
N ASP A 74 21.67 -20.43 -14.27
CA ASP A 74 20.21 -20.46 -14.24
C ASP A 74 19.67 -20.88 -12.86
N LEU A 75 20.31 -21.87 -12.23
CA LEU A 75 19.97 -22.28 -10.87
C LEU A 75 20.20 -21.15 -9.86
N VAL A 76 21.34 -20.47 -9.95
CA VAL A 76 21.67 -19.33 -9.06
C VAL A 76 20.67 -18.19 -9.25
N ALA A 77 20.33 -17.85 -10.49
CA ALA A 77 19.34 -16.82 -10.80
C ALA A 77 17.97 -17.15 -10.16
N GLN A 78 17.49 -18.39 -10.32
CA GLN A 78 16.23 -18.83 -9.71
C GLN A 78 16.23 -18.75 -8.18
N LEU A 79 17.37 -19.05 -7.54
CA LEU A 79 17.50 -18.94 -6.08
C LEU A 79 17.45 -17.49 -5.62
N LEU A 80 18.14 -16.59 -6.32
CA LEU A 80 18.12 -15.15 -6.03
C LEU A 80 16.73 -14.55 -6.21
N ASP A 81 16.01 -14.93 -7.27
CA ASP A 81 14.64 -14.47 -7.51
C ASP A 81 13.69 -14.90 -6.40
N LYS A 82 13.80 -16.16 -5.94
CA LYS A 82 13.01 -16.67 -4.79
C LYS A 82 13.34 -15.89 -3.52
N GLU A 83 14.61 -15.64 -3.24
CA GLU A 83 15.01 -14.88 -2.07
C GLU A 83 14.49 -13.44 -2.13
N GLN A 84 14.58 -12.78 -3.28
CA GLN A 84 14.03 -11.44 -3.51
C GLN A 84 12.51 -11.41 -3.29
N ALA A 85 11.78 -12.40 -3.82
CA ALA A 85 10.34 -12.54 -3.63
C ALA A 85 9.96 -12.75 -2.16
N GLU A 86 10.73 -13.55 -1.41
CA GLU A 86 10.50 -13.70 0.02
C GLU A 86 10.78 -12.43 0.81
N ARG A 87 11.88 -11.72 0.51
CA ARG A 87 12.23 -10.45 1.16
C ARG A 87 11.14 -9.40 0.95
N THR A 88 10.68 -9.23 -0.30
CA THR A 88 9.59 -8.30 -0.63
C THR A 88 8.29 -8.67 0.08
N ARG A 89 7.93 -9.96 0.11
CA ARG A 89 6.76 -10.45 0.85
C ARG A 89 6.87 -10.17 2.36
N ARG A 90 8.02 -10.42 2.97
CA ARG A 90 8.26 -10.14 4.40
C ARG A 90 8.15 -8.65 4.70
N LEU A 91 8.70 -7.79 3.83
CA LEU A 91 8.58 -6.34 3.95
C LEU A 91 7.12 -5.88 3.85
N ALA A 92 6.38 -6.36 2.85
CA ALA A 92 4.97 -6.03 2.67
C ALA A 92 4.12 -6.43 3.88
N LYS A 93 4.36 -7.62 4.45
CA LYS A 93 3.72 -8.07 5.69
C LYS A 93 3.99 -7.11 6.85
N LYS A 94 5.25 -6.74 7.09
CA LYS A 94 5.61 -5.80 8.16
C LYS A 94 4.97 -4.42 7.98
N VAL A 95 4.89 -3.93 6.74
CA VAL A 95 4.21 -2.66 6.43
C VAL A 95 2.72 -2.78 6.74
N GLN A 96 2.09 -3.89 6.37
CA GLN A 96 0.68 -4.12 6.65
C GLN A 96 0.40 -4.26 8.15
N GLU A 97 1.20 -5.04 8.87
CA GLU A 97 1.14 -5.16 10.33
C GLU A 97 1.29 -3.79 11.01
N TYR A 98 2.20 -2.95 10.52
CA TYR A 98 2.38 -1.59 11.03
C TYR A 98 1.14 -0.71 10.78
N ARG A 99 0.55 -0.78 9.59
CA ARG A 99 -0.69 -0.05 9.26
C ARG A 99 -1.83 -0.49 10.19
N GLU A 100 -1.99 -1.79 10.37
CA GLU A 100 -3.00 -2.38 11.23
C GLU A 100 -2.80 -2.04 12.70
N GLN A 101 -1.57 -1.91 13.18
CA GLN A 101 -1.31 -1.60 14.60
C GLN A 101 -1.34 -0.10 14.90
N LYS A 102 -0.74 0.72 14.03
CA LYS A 102 -0.45 2.14 14.32
C LYS A 102 -1.30 3.11 13.53
N GLN A 103 -1.82 2.72 12.37
CA GLN A 103 -2.56 3.60 11.46
C GLN A 103 -4.07 3.30 11.43
N GLN A 104 -4.59 2.63 12.46
CA GLN A 104 -6.03 2.45 12.60
C GLN A 104 -6.73 3.80 12.68
N LEU A 105 -7.91 3.90 12.07
CA LEU A 105 -8.74 5.11 12.09
C LEU A 105 -9.03 5.57 13.54
N LYS A 106 -9.30 4.60 14.42
CA LYS A 106 -9.58 4.81 15.85
C LYS A 106 -8.44 5.50 16.61
N ASN A 107 -7.21 5.38 16.12
CA ASN A 107 -6.02 5.94 16.78
C ASN A 107 -5.69 7.35 16.26
N ARG A 108 -6.52 7.94 15.39
CA ARG A 108 -6.31 9.30 14.87
C ARG A 108 -6.78 10.33 15.89
N CYS A 109 -6.06 11.45 15.97
CA CYS A 109 -6.43 12.56 16.86
C CYS A 109 -7.80 13.16 16.53
N GLU A 110 -8.21 13.12 15.26
CA GLU A 110 -9.48 13.67 14.80
C GLU A 110 -10.60 12.62 14.85
N PHE A 111 -10.34 11.40 15.33
CA PHE A 111 -11.34 10.32 15.28
C PHE A 111 -12.64 10.72 15.97
N ASP A 112 -12.57 11.43 17.09
CA ASP A 112 -13.74 11.90 17.85
C ASP A 112 -14.69 12.78 17.02
N LEU A 113 -14.18 13.50 16.01
CA LEU A 113 -14.99 14.32 15.09
C LEU A 113 -15.63 13.50 13.97
N TRP A 114 -15.07 12.33 13.67
CA TRP A 114 -15.50 11.45 12.58
C TRP A 114 -16.23 10.20 13.10
N ASP A 115 -16.40 10.07 14.41
CA ASP A 115 -17.03 8.91 15.03
C ASP A 115 -18.52 8.90 14.65
N PRO A 116 -19.02 7.87 13.94
CA PRO A 116 -20.45 7.78 13.59
C PRO A 116 -21.35 7.74 14.83
N ASP A 117 -20.82 7.27 15.97
CA ASP A 117 -21.57 7.17 17.22
C ASP A 117 -21.42 8.43 18.10
N GLN A 118 -20.74 9.48 17.61
CA GLN A 118 -20.51 10.72 18.35
C GLN A 118 -21.81 11.29 18.92
N LEU A 119 -22.88 11.37 18.10
CA LEU A 119 -24.17 11.92 18.52
C LEU A 119 -24.88 11.07 19.59
N GLN A 120 -24.62 9.76 19.62
CA GLN A 120 -25.19 8.86 20.63
C GLN A 120 -24.44 8.95 21.96
N ASN A 121 -23.13 9.21 21.89
CA ASN A 121 -22.25 9.34 23.05
C ASN A 121 -22.21 10.76 23.62
N GLU A 122 -22.67 11.76 22.86
CA GLU A 122 -22.69 13.15 23.28
C GLU A 122 -23.68 13.37 24.43
N PHE A 123 -23.22 14.05 25.47
CA PHE A 123 -24.07 14.41 26.58
C PHE A 123 -25.09 15.46 26.12
N PRO A 124 -26.38 15.33 26.48
CA PRO A 124 -27.37 16.36 26.21
C PRO A 124 -26.85 17.69 26.74
N ALA A 125 -26.98 18.73 25.93
CA ALA A 125 -26.49 20.04 26.31
C ALA A 125 -27.09 20.44 27.68
N HIS A 126 -28.41 20.29 27.86
CA HIS A 126 -29.12 20.62 29.10
C HIS A 126 -29.59 19.33 29.77
N LEU A 127 -28.87 18.87 30.79
CA LEU A 127 -29.17 17.62 31.50
C LEU A 127 -30.05 17.83 32.74
N SER A 128 -29.97 18.99 33.38
CA SER A 128 -30.75 19.33 34.57
C SER A 128 -30.65 20.82 34.90
N ASP A 129 -31.69 21.37 35.53
CA ASP A 129 -31.80 22.79 35.87
C ASP A 129 -30.76 23.28 36.90
N ILE A 130 -29.97 22.37 37.48
CA ILE A 130 -28.98 22.65 38.53
C ILE A 130 -27.69 21.85 38.27
N GLY A 131 -27.16 21.94 37.05
CA GLY A 131 -25.83 21.43 36.73
C GLY A 131 -24.74 22.47 37.05
N PRO A 132 -23.62 22.11 37.72
CA PRO A 132 -22.49 23.03 37.93
C PRO A 132 -21.76 23.43 36.63
N HIS A 133 -22.16 22.89 35.49
CA HIS A 133 -21.52 23.05 34.19
C HIS A 133 -22.09 24.20 33.35
N CYS A 134 -23.25 24.76 33.71
CA CYS A 134 -23.93 25.81 32.94
C CYS A 134 -23.67 27.19 33.54
N GLY A 135 -22.56 27.83 33.15
CA GLY A 135 -22.27 29.22 33.54
C GLY A 135 -23.01 30.26 32.67
N PRO A 136 -23.09 31.54 33.04
CA PRO A 136 -23.82 32.57 32.28
C PRO A 136 -23.36 32.74 30.82
N ALA A 137 -22.08 32.47 30.54
CA ALA A 137 -21.52 32.56 29.18
C ALA A 137 -21.99 31.43 28.24
N SER A 138 -22.50 30.32 28.80
CA SER A 138 -23.04 29.20 28.00
C SER A 138 -24.36 29.55 27.31
N LEU A 139 -25.06 30.60 27.79
CA LEU A 139 -26.39 31.01 27.31
C LEU A 139 -27.43 29.87 27.32
N GLN A 140 -27.18 28.84 28.12
CA GLN A 140 -28.02 27.66 28.21
C GLN A 140 -29.10 27.78 29.27
N TRP A 141 -28.85 28.60 30.29
CA TRP A 141 -29.77 28.88 31.38
C TRP A 141 -29.92 30.39 31.55
N PHE A 142 -31.17 30.84 31.64
CA PHE A 142 -31.49 32.24 31.87
C PHE A 142 -32.29 32.39 33.17
N SER A 143 -31.85 33.29 34.04
CA SER A 143 -32.53 33.57 35.30
C SER A 143 -33.94 34.17 35.15
N GLY A 144 -34.30 34.65 33.95
CA GLY A 144 -35.64 35.13 33.62
C GLY A 144 -36.64 34.02 33.28
N GLU A 145 -36.17 32.79 33.06
CA GLU A 145 -37.04 31.63 32.82
C GLU A 145 -37.66 31.17 34.14
N ASP A 146 -38.85 31.70 34.46
CA ASP A 146 -39.59 31.34 35.66
C ASP A 146 -40.36 30.01 35.48
N LEU A 147 -39.66 28.90 35.75
CA LEU A 147 -40.24 27.55 35.76
C LEU A 147 -41.38 27.42 36.79
N TYR A 148 -41.37 28.24 37.84
CA TYR A 148 -42.34 28.21 38.93
C TYR A 148 -43.51 29.18 38.71
N ARG A 149 -43.58 29.88 37.58
CA ARG A 149 -44.62 30.87 37.29
C ARG A 149 -46.03 30.30 37.46
N ALA A 150 -46.25 29.07 36.95
CA ALA A 150 -47.54 28.40 37.05
C ALA A 150 -47.92 28.08 38.51
N THR A 151 -46.95 27.63 39.31
CA THR A 151 -47.16 27.38 40.75
C THR A 151 -47.38 28.67 41.52
N CYS A 152 -46.63 29.73 41.23
CA CYS A 152 -46.79 31.06 41.83
C CYS A 152 -48.17 31.64 41.53
N LEU A 153 -48.63 31.56 40.28
CA LEU A 153 -49.96 32.02 39.88
C LEU A 153 -51.09 31.25 40.57
N ARG A 154 -50.94 29.93 40.72
CA ARG A 154 -51.90 29.11 41.48
C ARG A 154 -51.96 29.53 42.94
N MET A 155 -50.81 29.68 43.59
CA MET A 155 -50.75 30.16 44.97
C MET A 155 -51.41 31.54 45.10
N GLN A 156 -51.14 32.45 44.16
CA GLN A 156 -51.76 33.77 44.16
C GLN A 156 -53.29 33.71 44.01
N GLN A 157 -53.80 32.85 43.13
CA GLN A 157 -55.25 32.63 42.97
C GLN A 157 -55.90 32.05 44.21
N GLU A 158 -55.25 31.07 44.86
CA GLU A 158 -55.72 30.47 46.10
C GLU A 158 -55.76 31.50 47.25
N GLN A 159 -54.71 32.31 47.38
CA GLN A 159 -54.67 33.42 48.35
C GLN A 159 -55.77 34.44 48.07
N PHE A 160 -55.97 34.82 46.80
CA PHE A 160 -57.03 35.75 46.41
C PHE A 160 -58.42 35.20 46.72
N ARG A 161 -58.68 33.94 46.37
CA ARG A 161 -59.95 33.27 46.69
C ARG A 161 -60.21 33.24 48.19
N TYR A 162 -59.22 32.82 48.98
CA TYR A 162 -59.32 32.78 50.43
C TYR A 162 -59.59 34.17 51.04
N SER A 163 -58.95 35.21 50.50
CA SER A 163 -59.19 36.60 50.95
C SER A 163 -60.61 37.08 50.66
N LEU A 164 -61.17 36.74 49.49
CA LEU A 164 -62.55 37.08 49.13
C LEU A 164 -63.58 36.33 49.97
N GLU A 165 -63.36 35.04 50.23
CA GLU A 165 -64.23 34.22 51.08
C GLU A 165 -64.30 34.81 52.49
N ARG A 166 -63.15 35.21 53.05
CA ARG A 166 -63.10 35.87 54.37
C ARG A 166 -63.89 37.18 54.38
N GLN A 167 -63.70 38.05 53.39
CA GLN A 167 -64.43 39.33 53.29
C GLN A 167 -65.95 39.11 53.16
N LEU A 168 -66.38 38.11 52.39
CA LEU A 168 -67.80 37.78 52.28
C LEU A 168 -68.36 37.31 53.62
N GLN A 169 -67.63 36.47 54.34
CA GLN A 169 -68.03 36.00 55.67
C GLN A 169 -68.14 37.16 56.67
N GLU A 170 -67.15 38.06 56.69
CA GLU A 170 -67.17 39.29 57.51
C GLU A 170 -68.39 40.17 57.18
N GLN A 171 -68.69 40.38 55.89
CA GLN A 171 -69.89 41.13 55.49
C GLN A 171 -71.19 40.44 55.86
N GLN A 172 -71.28 39.11 55.76
CA GLN A 172 -72.46 38.36 56.18
C GLN A 172 -72.66 38.42 57.69
N GLN A 173 -71.58 38.33 58.48
CA GLN A 173 -71.62 38.53 59.93
C GLN A 173 -72.09 39.94 60.29
N ALA A 174 -71.49 40.97 59.69
CA ALA A 174 -71.91 42.36 59.91
C ALA A 174 -73.40 42.58 59.57
N LYS A 175 -73.90 42.03 58.46
CA LYS A 175 -75.33 42.10 58.09
C LYS A 175 -76.23 41.30 59.04
N ALA A 176 -75.76 40.19 59.59
CA ALA A 176 -76.51 39.42 60.59
C ALA A 176 -76.58 40.19 61.91
N ASP A 177 -75.48 40.80 62.34
CA ASP A 177 -75.42 41.65 63.52
C ASP A 177 -76.34 42.88 63.38
N GLU A 178 -76.36 43.52 62.21
CA GLU A 178 -77.30 44.62 61.90
C GLU A 178 -78.77 44.17 61.95
N LYS A 179 -79.11 42.98 61.45
CA LYS A 179 -80.48 42.43 61.51
C LYS A 179 -80.89 42.09 62.94
N CYS A 180 -80.02 41.44 63.72
CA CYS A 180 -80.25 41.16 65.14
C CYS A 180 -80.39 42.44 65.97
N ALA A 181 -79.70 43.53 65.59
CA ALA A 181 -79.86 44.85 66.21
C ALA A 181 -81.15 45.57 65.79
N GLY A 182 -81.70 45.28 64.60
CA GLY A 182 -82.95 45.85 64.09
C GLY A 182 -84.23 45.14 64.55
N GLU A 183 -84.14 43.89 65.03
CA GLU A 183 -85.26 43.07 65.51
C GLU A 183 -85.41 43.17 67.05
N GLN A 184 -85.53 44.39 67.57
CA GLN A 184 -86.04 44.64 68.93
C GLN A 184 -87.57 44.78 68.84
N PRO A 185 -88.39 43.91 69.48
CA PRO A 185 -89.81 44.17 69.61
C PRO A 185 -89.99 45.41 70.50
N GLY A 186 -90.68 46.44 69.97
CA GLY A 186 -90.98 47.66 70.72
C GLY A 186 -91.67 47.34 72.06
N PRO A 187 -91.38 48.08 73.14
CA PRO A 187 -91.89 47.78 74.46
C PRO A 187 -93.43 47.84 74.49
N PRO A 188 -94.11 46.94 75.24
CA PRO A 188 -95.55 47.02 75.42
C PRO A 188 -95.90 48.33 76.15
N GLY A 189 -96.77 49.14 75.54
CA GLY A 189 -97.29 50.37 76.14
C GLY A 189 -98.14 50.05 77.37
N GLU A 190 -97.87 50.77 78.46
CA GLU A 190 -98.63 50.78 79.71
C GLU A 190 -99.93 51.57 79.54
N THR A 191 -101.08 50.91 79.73
CA THR A 191 -102.29 51.42 80.41
C THR A 191 -103.14 50.24 80.87
#